data_AF-A0A920H3T6-F1
#
_entry.id   AF-A0A920H3T6-F1
#
_cell.length_a   1.000
_cell.length_b   1.000
_cell.length_c   1.000
_cell.angle_alpha   90.00
_cell.angle_beta   90.00
_cell.angle_gamma   90.00
#
_symmetry.space_group_name_H-M   'P 1'
#
loop_
_entity.id
_entity.type
_entity.pdbx_description
1 polymer ?
#
loop_
_entity_poly.entity_id
_entity_poly.type
_entity_poly.pdbx_seq_one_letter_code
_entity_poly.pdbx_strand_id
1 'polypeptide(L)'
;MLQIKQISDFELENKNIIIREDLNVPLKNGKITSFERIDACIPSIKKILNQGANVSILSHLGRPIEGIYDKKYSLEIIIKALEERVGEEVSFNKNFFKIFK
;
A
#
# COMPACT_ATOMS: atom_id res chain seq x y z
N MET A 1 27.76 6.56 -10.77
CA MET A 1 26.49 5.83 -10.63
C MET A 1 25.98 6.09 -9.22
N LEU A 2 24.76 6.60 -9.04
CA LEU A 2 24.21 6.83 -7.70
C LEU A 2 23.80 5.49 -7.09
N GLN A 3 24.26 5.21 -5.87
CA GLN A 3 23.86 4.02 -5.12
C GLN A 3 22.45 4.24 -4.57
N ILE A 4 21.52 3.34 -4.93
CA ILE A 4 20.17 3.34 -4.37
C ILE A 4 20.27 2.80 -2.94
N LYS A 5 19.85 3.61 -1.96
CA LYS A 5 19.76 3.16 -0.57
C LYS A 5 18.64 2.13 -0.43
N GLN A 6 18.91 1.07 0.29
CA GLN A 6 17.94 0.05 0.63
C GLN A 6 17.20 0.43 1.90
N ILE A 7 16.00 -0.11 2.09
CA ILE A 7 15.23 0.09 3.32
C ILE A 7 15.97 -0.40 4.57
N SER A 8 16.87 -1.39 4.42
CA SER A 8 17.75 -1.88 5.49
C SER A 8 18.82 -0.89 5.93
N ASP A 9 19.07 0.17 5.16
CA ASP A 9 20.10 1.17 5.47
C ASP A 9 19.60 2.24 6.44
N PHE A 10 18.36 2.12 6.93
CA PHE A 10 17.70 3.10 7.79
C PHE A 10 17.18 2.47 9.07
N GLU A 11 17.25 3.21 10.18
CA GLU A 11 16.53 2.89 11.41
C GLU A 11 15.06 3.30 11.25
N LEU A 12 14.13 2.37 11.41
CA LEU A 12 12.70 2.61 11.18
C LEU A 12 11.87 2.72 12.46
N GLU A 13 12.39 2.28 13.59
CA GLU A 13 11.64 2.20 14.86
C GLU A 13 10.98 3.54 15.23
N ASN A 14 9.70 3.48 15.61
CA ASN A 14 8.86 4.63 15.95
C ASN A 14 8.71 5.69 14.83
N LYS A 15 9.03 5.36 13.58
CA LYS A 15 8.85 6.27 12.43
C LYS A 15 7.56 5.95 11.67
N ASN A 16 7.03 6.98 11.01
CA ASN A 16 5.93 6.85 10.06
C ASN A 16 6.50 6.75 8.65
N ILE A 17 6.42 5.57 8.04
CA ILE A 17 6.99 5.27 6.73
C ILE A 17 5.89 5.29 5.68
N ILE A 18 6.09 6.06 4.61
CA ILE A 18 5.23 6.03 3.43
C ILE A 18 5.93 5.17 2.38
N ILE A 19 5.25 4.13 1.89
CA ILE A 19 5.75 3.31 0.79
C ILE A 19 4.83 3.45 -0.43
N ARG A 20 5.45 3.52 -1.61
CA ARG A 20 4.75 3.51 -2.89
C ARG A 20 4.82 2.10 -3.46
N GLU A 21 3.70 1.41 -3.45
CA GLU A 21 3.58 0.02 -3.91
C GLU A 21 2.81 -0.05 -5.22
N ASP A 22 3.07 -1.08 -6.03
CA ASP A 22 2.32 -1.32 -7.26
C ASP A 22 1.17 -2.30 -7.03
N LEU A 23 0.05 -1.77 -6.53
CA LEU A 23 -1.18 -2.52 -6.23
C LEU A 23 -2.21 -2.41 -7.35
N ASN A 24 -1.76 -2.19 -8.60
CA ASN A 24 -2.62 -2.16 -9.77
C ASN A 24 -3.05 -3.57 -10.19
N VAL A 25 -3.91 -4.17 -9.37
CA VAL A 25 -4.40 -5.55 -9.54
C VAL A 25 -5.41 -5.66 -10.68
N PRO A 26 -5.43 -6.76 -11.44
CA PRO A 26 -6.46 -7.00 -12.43
C PRO A 26 -7.81 -7.24 -11.75
N LEU A 27 -8.86 -6.61 -12.29
CA LEU A 27 -10.22 -6.73 -11.81
C LEU A 27 -11.13 -7.33 -12.90
N LYS A 28 -12.03 -8.22 -12.49
CA LYS A 28 -13.14 -8.71 -13.32
C LYS A 28 -14.42 -8.62 -12.50
N ASN A 29 -15.43 -7.93 -13.04
CA ASN A 29 -16.72 -7.70 -12.39
C ASN A 29 -16.59 -7.14 -10.95
N GLY A 30 -15.67 -6.20 -10.76
CA GLY A 30 -15.42 -5.58 -9.45
C GLY A 30 -14.84 -6.55 -8.42
N LYS A 31 -14.13 -7.61 -8.85
CA LYS A 31 -13.40 -8.54 -7.98
C LYS A 31 -11.96 -8.69 -8.47
N ILE A 32 -11.04 -8.84 -7.53
CA ILE A 32 -9.63 -9.11 -7.81
C ILE A 32 -9.49 -10.50 -8.43
N THR A 33 -8.78 -10.61 -9.55
CA THR A 33 -8.54 -11.90 -10.22
C THR A 33 -7.13 -12.43 -10.08
N SER A 34 -6.18 -11.61 -9.62
CA SER A 34 -4.83 -12.04 -9.27
C SER A 34 -4.31 -11.22 -8.10
N PHE A 35 -3.64 -11.90 -7.17
CA PHE A 35 -3.09 -11.31 -5.95
C PHE A 35 -1.57 -11.15 -5.97
N GLU A 36 -0.90 -11.55 -7.06
CA GLU A 36 0.57 -11.55 -7.16
C GLU A 36 1.21 -10.20 -6.76
N ARG A 37 0.60 -9.10 -7.17
CA ARG A 37 1.04 -7.74 -6.83
C ARG A 37 0.90 -7.40 -5.35
N ILE A 38 -0.17 -7.91 -4.73
CA ILE A 38 -0.40 -7.75 -3.28
C ILE A 38 0.61 -8.63 -2.54
N ASP A 39 0.78 -9.89 -2.95
CA ASP A 39 1.72 -10.82 -2.32
C ASP A 39 3.17 -10.31 -2.39
N ALA A 40 3.54 -9.67 -3.51
CA ALA A 40 4.88 -9.12 -3.72
C ALA A 40 5.27 -8.01 -2.73
N CYS A 41 4.32 -7.20 -2.24
CA CYS A 41 4.64 -6.11 -1.30
C CYS A 41 4.66 -6.55 0.17
N ILE A 42 4.10 -7.71 0.51
CA ILE A 42 3.97 -8.18 1.90
C ILE A 42 5.32 -8.26 2.64
N PRO A 43 6.43 -8.77 2.05
CA PRO A 43 7.71 -8.82 2.75
C PRO A 43 8.22 -7.44 3.17
N SER A 44 8.04 -6.41 2.32
CA SER A 44 8.43 -5.03 2.63
C SER A 44 7.61 -4.47 3.77
N ILE A 45 6.29 -4.66 3.74
CA ILE A 45 5.37 -4.21 4.79
C ILE A 45 5.73 -4.86 6.13
N LYS A 46 5.88 -6.19 6.16
CA LYS A 46 6.24 -6.93 7.38
C LYS A 46 7.61 -6.51 7.92
N LYS A 47 8.59 -6.24 7.06
CA LYS A 47 9.91 -5.74 7.49
C LYS A 47 9.80 -4.39 8.21
N ILE A 48 8.96 -3.47 7.72
CA ILE A 48 8.74 -2.16 8.34
C ILE A 48 8.04 -2.34 9.70
N LEU A 49 6.95 -3.10 9.73
CA LEU A 49 6.17 -3.35 10.96
C LEU A 49 7.01 -4.05 12.04
N ASN A 50 7.78 -5.07 11.67
CA ASN A 50 8.63 -5.83 12.61
C ASN A 50 9.76 -4.98 13.23
N GLN A 51 10.08 -3.83 12.64
CA GLN A 51 11.04 -2.88 13.21
C GLN A 51 10.37 -1.85 14.13
N GLY A 52 9.08 -2.01 14.46
CA GLY A 52 8.35 -1.08 15.33
C GLY A 52 7.98 0.24 14.65
N ALA A 53 7.89 0.25 13.32
CA ALA A 53 7.51 1.42 12.54
C ALA A 53 6.03 1.34 12.12
N ASN A 54 5.43 2.51 11.86
CA ASN A 54 4.11 2.59 11.23
C ASN A 54 4.27 2.67 9.71
N VAL A 55 3.35 2.08 8.96
CA VAL A 55 3.38 2.07 7.50
C VAL A 55 2.11 2.66 6.90
N SER A 56 2.27 3.55 5.92
CA SER A 56 1.21 4.05 5.05
C SER A 56 1.52 3.71 3.61
N ILE A 57 0.56 3.12 2.90
CA ILE A 57 0.76 2.61 1.55
C ILE A 57 0.07 3.53 0.54
N LEU A 58 0.82 3.94 -0.46
CA LEU A 58 0.33 4.67 -1.63
C LEU A 58 0.37 3.75 -2.83
N SER A 59 -0.69 3.79 -3.65
CA SER A 59 -0.73 3.09 -4.92
C SER A 59 -1.67 3.81 -5.91
N HIS A 60 -1.76 3.26 -7.11
CA HIS A 60 -2.77 3.58 -8.10
C HIS A 60 -3.55 2.30 -8.44
N LEU A 61 -4.74 2.47 -9.01
CA LEU A 61 -5.53 1.38 -9.56
C LEU A 61 -6.14 1.85 -10.88
N GLY A 62 -5.87 1.12 -11.96
CA GLY A 62 -6.33 1.48 -13.30
C GLY A 62 -5.84 2.86 -13.75
N ARG A 63 -6.71 3.58 -14.45
CA ARG A 63 -6.42 4.89 -15.06
C ARG A 63 -7.60 5.84 -14.81
N PRO A 64 -7.75 6.39 -13.60
CA PRO A 64 -8.76 7.39 -13.31
C PRO A 64 -8.53 8.66 -14.15
N ILE A 65 -9.60 9.42 -14.36
CA ILE A 65 -9.50 10.75 -14.95
C ILE A 65 -9.02 11.71 -13.85
N GLU A 66 -8.03 12.53 -14.17
CA GLU A 66 -7.47 13.49 -13.23
C GLU A 66 -8.54 14.41 -12.63
N GLY A 67 -8.49 14.63 -11.32
CA GLY A 67 -9.45 15.46 -10.60
C GLY A 67 -10.84 14.82 -10.38
N ILE A 68 -11.13 13.66 -10.98
CA ILE A 68 -12.44 13.00 -10.87
C ILE A 68 -12.31 11.71 -10.06
N TYR A 69 -13.01 11.67 -8.93
CA TYR A 69 -13.13 10.44 -8.16
C TYR A 69 -14.10 9.46 -8.84
N ASP A 70 -13.63 8.24 -9.07
CA ASP A 70 -14.46 7.11 -9.53
C ASP A 70 -14.23 5.90 -8.61
N LYS A 71 -15.31 5.41 -8.00
CA LYS A 71 -15.29 4.29 -7.06
C LYS A 71 -14.67 3.02 -7.67
N LYS A 72 -14.75 2.82 -8.99
CA LYS A 72 -14.18 1.64 -9.66
C LYS A 72 -12.65 1.61 -9.62
N TYR A 73 -12.01 2.75 -9.40
CA TYR A 73 -10.56 2.89 -9.21
C TYR A 73 -10.17 3.07 -7.73
N SER A 74 -11.10 2.88 -6.80
CA SER A 74 -10.81 2.94 -5.37
C SER A 74 -9.93 1.78 -4.92
N LEU A 75 -8.88 2.08 -4.14
CA LEU A 75 -8.05 1.06 -3.48
C LEU A 75 -8.77 0.41 -2.28
N GLU A 76 -9.98 0.83 -1.92
CA GLU A 76 -10.76 0.19 -0.85
C GLU A 76 -10.97 -1.32 -1.12
N ILE A 77 -11.02 -1.73 -2.40
CA ILE A 77 -11.21 -3.14 -2.78
C ILE A 77 -10.05 -4.07 -2.39
N ILE A 78 -8.84 -3.53 -2.21
CA ILE A 78 -7.66 -4.33 -1.88
C ILE A 78 -7.45 -4.50 -0.37
N ILE A 79 -8.19 -3.76 0.46
CA ILE A 79 -7.97 -3.68 1.91
C ILE A 79 -8.10 -5.04 2.58
N LYS A 80 -9.22 -5.73 2.34
CA LYS A 80 -9.44 -7.07 2.89
C LYS A 80 -8.34 -8.05 2.47
N ALA A 81 -7.94 -7.99 1.20
CA ALA A 81 -6.90 -8.88 0.66
C ALA A 81 -5.52 -8.60 1.27
N LEU A 82 -5.20 -7.33 1.54
CA LEU A 82 -3.99 -6.92 2.25
C LEU A 82 -4.01 -7.35 3.71
N GLU A 83 -5.10 -7.07 4.43
CA GLU A 83 -5.29 -7.44 5.84
C GLU A 83 -5.07 -8.94 6.06
N GLU A 84 -5.72 -9.78 5.24
CA GLU A 84 -5.55 -11.25 5.30
C GLU A 84 -4.10 -11.72 5.10
N ARG A 85 -3.29 -10.99 4.32
CA ARG A 85 -1.90 -11.39 3.96
C ARG A 85 -0.86 -10.82 4.92
N VAL A 86 -1.08 -9.60 5.38
CA VAL A 86 -0.24 -8.96 6.39
C VAL A 86 -0.46 -9.65 7.73
N GLY A 87 -1.72 -9.99 8.06
CA GLY A 87 -2.11 -10.54 9.36
C GLY A 87 -2.32 -9.48 10.44
N GLU A 88 -2.47 -8.22 10.03
CA GLU A 88 -2.68 -7.05 10.88
C GLU A 88 -3.82 -6.21 10.29
N GLU A 89 -4.52 -5.43 11.12
CA GLU A 89 -5.61 -4.55 10.68
C GLU A 89 -5.11 -3.54 9.63
N VAL A 90 -5.85 -3.39 8.52
CA VAL A 90 -5.53 -2.42 7.47
C VAL A 90 -6.69 -1.43 7.33
N SER A 91 -6.43 -0.17 7.66
CA SER A 91 -7.41 0.91 7.51
C SER A 91 -7.30 1.61 6.15
N PHE A 92 -8.46 1.99 5.57
CA PHE A 92 -8.51 2.79 4.35
C PHE A 92 -8.74 4.27 4.66
N ASN A 93 -7.78 5.12 4.32
CA ASN A 93 -7.90 6.56 4.52
C ASN A 93 -8.27 7.29 3.22
N LYS A 94 -9.52 7.79 3.16
CA LYS A 94 -10.02 8.62 2.04
C LYS A 94 -9.38 10.01 1.96
N ASN A 95 -8.76 10.47 3.05
CA ASN A 95 -8.15 11.79 3.20
C ASN A 95 -6.70 11.64 3.68
N PHE A 96 -5.82 11.11 2.83
CA PHE A 96 -4.43 10.82 3.16
C PHE A 96 -3.70 11.99 3.86
N PHE A 97 -3.92 13.22 3.39
CA PHE A 97 -3.26 14.41 3.96
C PHE A 97 -3.61 14.71 5.43
N LYS A 98 -4.65 14.08 6.00
CA LYS A 98 -4.98 14.23 7.43
C LYS A 98 -4.06 13.42 8.35
N ILE A 99 -3.28 12.47 7.82
CA ILE A 99 -2.33 11.65 8.61
C ILE A 99 -1.13 12.48 9.08
N PHE A 100 -0.87 13.63 8.45
CA PHE A 100 0.31 14.47 8.70
C PHE A 100 0.01 15.78 9.45
N LYS A 101 -1.19 15.92 10.01
CA LYS A 101 -1.57 17.04 10.88
C LYS A 101 -1.53 16.58 12.33
#